data_AF-A0A8D8JWX8-F1
#
_entry.id   AF-A0A8D8JWX8-F1
#
_cell.length_a   1.000
_cell.length_b   1.000
_cell.length_c   1.000
_cell.angle_alpha   90.00
_cell.angle_beta   90.00
_cell.angle_gamma   90.00
#
_symmetry.space_group_name_H-M   'P 1'
#
loop_
_entity.id
_entity.type
_entity.pdbx_description
1 polymer ?
#
loop_
_entity_poly.entity_id
_entity_poly.type
_entity_poly.pdbx_seq_one_letter_code
_entity_poly.pdbx_strand_id
1 'polypeptide(L)'
;MTVSAQSLLLLFVVYSVNIVCALDCTTCQSEASWEDCQQTASVTSCTTDEVNDFHGVASIGNPTLSQGSPEDGFQCFALHVRSKDSGPATSPDRFSKGCTFAKTDFCQGWSSTLEVVQCGADEGGDVSFGGVGRLGAMGLVGMITVGLFLRMI
;
A
#
# COMPACT_ATOMS: atom_id res chain seq x y z
N MET A 1 -3.78 -7.23 46.82
CA MET A 1 -3.44 -6.29 45.72
C MET A 1 -4.68 -6.11 44.87
N THR A 2 -5.40 -5.00 45.04
CA THR A 2 -6.64 -4.70 44.29
C THR A 2 -6.30 -3.73 43.17
N VAL A 3 -6.40 -4.19 41.92
CA VAL A 3 -6.24 -3.33 40.74
C VAL A 3 -7.50 -2.48 40.61
N SER A 4 -7.36 -1.15 40.56
CA SER A 4 -8.52 -0.25 40.50
C SER A 4 -9.17 -0.29 39.12
N ALA A 5 -10.48 -0.05 39.04
CA ALA A 5 -11.21 0.03 37.76
C ALA A 5 -10.62 1.10 36.81
N GLN A 6 -10.03 2.17 37.36
CA GLN A 6 -9.34 3.21 36.61
C GLN A 6 -8.06 2.67 35.94
N SER A 7 -7.33 1.79 36.63
CA SER A 7 -6.13 1.13 36.10
C SER A 7 -6.46 0.15 34.97
N LEU A 8 -7.61 -0.53 35.05
CA LEU A 8 -8.12 -1.39 33.97
C LEU A 8 -8.56 -0.59 32.74
N LEU A 9 -9.22 0.56 32.96
CA LEU A 9 -9.65 1.45 31.87
C LEU A 9 -8.46 2.03 31.10
N LEU A 10 -7.41 2.44 31.81
CA LEU A 10 -6.17 2.95 31.20
C LEU A 10 -5.46 1.87 30.37
N LEU A 11 -5.39 0.63 30.85
CA LEU A 11 -4.83 -0.48 30.07
C LEU A 11 -5.66 -0.76 28.81
N PHE A 12 -6.99 -0.67 28.90
CA PHE A 12 -7.87 -0.87 27.75
C PHE A 12 -7.73 0.27 26.71
N VAL A 13 -7.62 1.52 27.16
CA VAL A 13 -7.36 2.67 26.28
C VAL A 13 -6.00 2.54 25.61
N VAL A 14 -4.93 2.25 26.36
CA VAL A 14 -3.58 2.05 25.81
C VAL A 14 -3.53 0.89 24.82
N TYR A 15 -4.25 -0.20 25.08
CA TYR A 15 -4.35 -1.34 24.15
C TYR A 15 -5.11 -1.01 22.86
N SER A 16 -6.08 -0.09 22.93
CA SER A 16 -6.98 0.26 21.82
C SER A 16 -6.36 1.22 20.79
N VAL A 17 -5.22 1.87 21.10
CA VAL A 17 -4.60 2.89 20.22
C VAL A 17 -3.56 2.33 19.24
N ASN A 18 -3.57 1.01 18.98
CA ASN A 18 -2.80 0.44 17.87
C ASN A 18 -3.48 0.81 16.54
N ILE A 19 -3.30 2.06 16.12
CA ILE A 19 -3.73 2.53 14.80
C ILE A 19 -2.74 1.94 13.79
N VAL A 20 -3.16 0.87 13.11
CA VAL A 20 -2.44 0.37 11.95
C VAL A 20 -2.96 1.15 10.74
N CYS A 21 -2.13 2.04 10.21
CA CYS A 21 -2.37 2.64 8.90
C CYS A 21 -2.02 1.60 7.84
N ALA A 22 -3.00 1.21 7.04
CA ALA A 22 -2.78 0.44 5.82
C ALA A 22 -2.67 1.42 4.65
N LEU A 23 -1.66 1.26 3.80
CA LEU A 23 -1.61 2.01 2.54
C LEU A 23 -2.45 1.24 1.53
N ASP A 24 -3.41 1.91 0.90
CA ASP A 24 -4.15 1.37 -0.23
C ASP A 24 -3.60 1.98 -1.52
N CYS A 25 -3.30 1.14 -2.51
CA CYS A 25 -2.84 1.59 -3.81
C CYS A 25 -3.83 1.20 -4.89
N THR A 26 -3.89 2.03 -5.95
CA THR A 26 -4.51 1.61 -7.19
C THR A 26 -3.64 0.53 -7.85
N THR A 27 -4.21 -0.64 -8.09
CA THR A 27 -3.58 -1.79 -8.73
C THR A 27 -4.19 -1.99 -10.11
N CYS A 28 -3.35 -2.19 -11.13
CA CYS A 28 -3.79 -2.58 -12.46
C CYS A 28 -2.63 -3.16 -13.27
N GLN A 29 -2.96 -3.93 -14.31
CA GLN A 29 -1.99 -4.40 -15.29
C GLN A 29 -2.62 -4.41 -16.68
N SER A 30 -1.88 -3.94 -17.68
CA SER A 30 -2.29 -3.96 -19.09
C SER A 30 -1.09 -4.13 -19.99
N GLU A 31 -1.29 -4.74 -21.15
CA GLU A 31 -0.32 -4.79 -22.24
C GLU A 31 -0.65 -3.81 -23.40
N ALA A 32 -1.71 -3.01 -23.24
CA ALA A 32 -2.23 -2.12 -24.27
C ALA A 32 -1.91 -0.64 -24.01
N SER A 33 -2.35 -0.09 -22.88
CA SER A 33 -2.09 1.31 -22.52
C SER A 33 -2.35 1.61 -21.04
N TRP A 34 -2.00 2.83 -20.60
CA TRP A 34 -2.37 3.33 -19.28
C TRP A 34 -3.88 3.50 -19.10
N GLU A 35 -4.62 3.85 -20.15
CA GLU A 35 -6.09 3.96 -20.10
C GLU A 35 -6.74 2.59 -19.88
N ASP A 36 -6.24 1.55 -20.55
CA ASP A 36 -6.73 0.17 -20.37
C ASP A 36 -6.41 -0.36 -18.95
N CYS A 37 -5.21 -0.06 -18.44
CA CYS A 37 -4.85 -0.32 -17.04
C CYS A 37 -5.84 0.37 -16.09
N GLN A 38 -6.16 1.64 -16.32
CA GLN A 38 -7.09 2.40 -15.47
C GLN A 38 -8.53 1.87 -15.52
N GLN A 39 -8.99 1.36 -16.67
CA GLN A 39 -10.35 0.80 -16.80
C GLN A 39 -10.56 -0.46 -15.97
N THR A 40 -9.48 -1.21 -15.71
CA THR A 40 -9.49 -2.45 -14.94
C THR A 40 -8.95 -2.27 -13.52
N ALA A 41 -8.67 -1.03 -13.13
CA ALA A 41 -8.00 -0.74 -11.87
C ALA A 41 -8.89 -1.03 -10.65
N SER A 42 -8.26 -1.53 -9.60
CA SER A 42 -8.88 -1.75 -8.29
C SER A 42 -8.04 -1.13 -7.19
N VAL A 43 -8.68 -0.64 -6.13
CA VAL A 43 -7.97 -0.19 -4.93
C VAL A 43 -7.73 -1.40 -4.02
N THR A 44 -6.47 -1.67 -3.68
CA THR A 44 -6.05 -2.81 -2.87
C THR A 44 -5.22 -2.34 -1.70
N SER A 45 -5.47 -2.89 -0.50
CA SER A 45 -4.63 -2.66 0.67
C SER A 45 -3.30 -3.39 0.53
N CYS A 46 -2.20 -2.64 0.58
CA CYS A 46 -0.85 -3.19 0.48
C CYS A 46 -0.56 -4.15 1.62
N THR A 47 -0.19 -5.38 1.27
CA THR A 47 0.26 -6.40 2.22
C THR A 47 1.64 -6.91 1.88
N THR A 48 2.33 -7.49 2.86
CA THR A 48 3.64 -8.11 2.64
C THR A 48 3.56 -9.26 1.66
N ASP A 49 2.49 -10.05 1.72
CA ASP A 49 2.27 -11.19 0.83
C ASP A 49 2.10 -10.72 -0.62
N GLU A 50 1.27 -9.71 -0.87
CA GLU A 50 1.08 -9.13 -2.20
C GLU A 50 2.38 -8.59 -2.80
N VAL A 51 3.15 -7.81 -2.04
CA VAL A 51 4.44 -7.27 -2.51
C VAL A 51 5.45 -8.38 -2.77
N ASN A 52 5.50 -9.40 -1.90
CA ASN A 52 6.43 -10.52 -2.08
C ASN A 52 6.06 -11.41 -3.27
N ASP A 53 4.78 -11.64 -3.53
CA ASP A 53 4.33 -12.38 -4.71
C ASP A 53 4.70 -11.63 -5.99
N PHE A 54 4.45 -10.31 -6.01
CA PHE A 54 4.85 -9.46 -7.13
C PHE A 54 6.38 -9.44 -7.32
N HIS A 55 7.17 -9.18 -6.27
CA HIS A 55 8.64 -9.21 -6.34
C HIS A 55 9.16 -10.57 -6.81
N GLY A 56 8.54 -11.67 -6.36
CA GLY A 56 8.88 -13.02 -6.79
C GLY A 56 8.77 -13.20 -8.29
N VAL A 57 7.65 -12.78 -8.90
CA VAL A 57 7.44 -12.86 -10.36
C VAL A 57 8.33 -11.84 -11.10
N ALA A 58 8.40 -10.61 -10.61
CA ALA A 58 9.16 -9.53 -11.24
C ALA A 58 10.68 -9.75 -11.19
N SER A 59 11.17 -10.59 -10.25
CA SER A 59 12.60 -10.93 -10.12
C SER A 59 13.22 -11.51 -11.40
N ILE A 60 12.40 -12.13 -12.26
CA ILE A 60 12.83 -12.62 -13.59
C ILE A 60 13.36 -11.48 -14.45
N GLY A 61 12.68 -10.33 -14.42
CA GLY A 61 13.06 -9.13 -15.15
C GLY A 61 13.92 -8.16 -14.35
N ASN A 62 13.87 -8.22 -13.02
CA ASN A 62 14.61 -7.35 -12.12
C ASN A 62 15.06 -8.11 -10.85
N PRO A 63 16.25 -8.76 -10.88
CA PRO A 63 16.74 -9.55 -9.75
C PRO A 63 17.00 -8.78 -8.46
N THR A 64 16.99 -7.43 -8.48
CA THR A 64 17.17 -6.62 -7.27
C THR A 64 15.87 -6.46 -6.48
N LEU A 65 14.72 -6.89 -7.01
CA LEU A 65 13.46 -6.95 -6.29
C LEU A 65 13.46 -8.18 -5.37
N SER A 66 13.89 -7.97 -4.13
CA SER A 66 13.91 -9.02 -3.10
C SER A 66 12.57 -9.15 -2.39
N GLN A 67 12.20 -10.39 -2.07
CA GLN A 67 11.14 -10.65 -1.09
C GLN A 67 11.65 -10.33 0.32
N GLY A 68 10.78 -9.86 1.21
CA GLY A 68 11.16 -9.43 2.55
C GLY A 68 9.98 -8.96 3.39
N SER A 69 10.27 -8.08 4.35
CA SER A 69 9.28 -7.43 5.21
C SER A 69 9.24 -5.92 4.96
N PRO A 70 8.10 -5.25 5.22
CA PRO A 70 7.95 -3.82 5.03
C PRO A 70 8.63 -3.05 6.19
N GLU A 71 9.97 -3.05 6.22
CA GLU A 71 10.75 -2.39 7.29
C GLU A 71 10.34 -0.92 7.50
N ASP A 72 9.98 -0.22 6.42
CA ASP A 72 9.54 1.19 6.43
C ASP A 72 8.17 1.36 5.79
N GLY A 73 7.38 0.29 5.77
CA GLY A 73 6.05 0.28 5.17
C GLY A 73 6.07 0.06 3.65
N PHE A 74 4.98 0.50 3.02
CA PHE A 74 4.70 0.30 1.61
C PHE A 74 4.69 1.65 0.87
N GLN A 75 4.83 1.59 -0.44
CA GLN A 75 4.61 2.71 -1.36
C GLN A 75 3.89 2.21 -2.62
N CYS A 76 3.16 3.09 -3.29
CA CYS A 76 2.57 2.77 -4.59
C CYS A 76 3.59 3.02 -5.70
N PHE A 77 3.60 2.18 -6.73
CA PHE A 77 4.42 2.36 -7.92
C PHE A 77 3.56 2.46 -9.18
N ALA A 78 4.11 3.11 -10.20
CA ALA A 78 3.67 3.02 -11.58
C ALA A 78 4.85 2.62 -12.46
N LEU A 79 4.67 1.58 -13.27
CA LEU A 79 5.69 1.00 -14.14
C LEU A 79 5.17 0.85 -15.57
N HIS A 80 5.95 1.32 -16.53
CA HIS A 80 5.82 1.03 -17.93
C HIS A 80 7.14 0.48 -18.46
N VAL A 81 7.14 -0.78 -18.85
CA VAL A 81 8.29 -1.42 -19.49
C VAL A 81 7.94 -1.90 -20.90
N ARG A 82 8.95 -1.96 -21.76
CA ARG A 82 8.85 -2.51 -23.11
C ARG A 82 9.94 -3.55 -23.33
N SER A 83 9.57 -4.70 -23.90
CA SER A 83 10.55 -5.71 -24.30
C SER A 83 11.39 -5.22 -25.49
N LYS A 84 12.72 -5.38 -25.42
CA LYS A 84 13.65 -5.07 -26.53
C LYS A 84 13.96 -6.27 -27.43
N ASP A 85 13.74 -7.49 -26.94
CA ASP A 85 14.15 -8.72 -27.64
C ASP A 85 13.14 -9.17 -28.70
N SER A 86 11.89 -8.76 -28.53
CA SER A 86 10.84 -8.88 -29.53
C SER A 86 11.00 -7.73 -30.53
N GLY A 87 10.88 -7.99 -31.83
CA GLY A 87 10.91 -6.90 -32.82
C GLY A 87 9.78 -5.89 -32.56
N PRO A 88 9.82 -4.68 -33.15
CA PRO A 88 8.86 -3.60 -32.89
C PRO A 88 7.38 -3.95 -33.16
N ALA A 89 7.12 -5.05 -33.87
CA ALA A 89 5.77 -5.56 -34.12
C ALA A 89 5.24 -6.54 -33.05
N THR A 90 6.09 -6.94 -32.09
CA THR A 90 5.82 -8.04 -31.14
C THR A 90 6.25 -7.74 -29.71
N SER A 91 6.77 -6.54 -29.43
CA SER A 91 7.12 -6.17 -28.06
C SER A 91 5.89 -5.77 -27.27
N PRO A 92 5.41 -6.60 -26.33
CA PRO A 92 4.37 -6.15 -25.45
C PRO A 92 4.95 -5.04 -24.58
N ASP A 93 4.35 -3.85 -24.68
CA ASP A 93 4.41 -2.89 -23.59
C ASP A 93 3.71 -3.54 -22.39
N ARG A 94 4.17 -3.21 -21.18
CA ARG A 94 3.52 -3.63 -19.93
C ARG A 94 3.39 -2.43 -19.04
N PHE A 95 2.15 -2.06 -18.78
CA PHE A 95 1.73 -1.00 -17.87
C PHE A 95 1.26 -1.67 -16.58
N SER A 96 1.75 -1.22 -15.44
CA SER A 96 1.37 -1.78 -14.15
C SER A 96 1.40 -0.74 -13.05
N LYS A 97 0.40 -0.78 -12.16
CA LYS A 97 0.40 -0.07 -10.89
C LYS A 97 0.24 -1.07 -9.75
N GLY A 98 0.84 -0.78 -8.60
CA GLY A 98 0.71 -1.65 -7.44
C GLY A 98 1.47 -1.18 -6.21
N CYS A 99 1.60 -2.09 -5.25
CA CYS A 99 2.34 -1.88 -4.01
C CYS A 99 3.79 -2.40 -4.14
N THR A 100 4.73 -1.69 -3.53
CA THR A 100 6.10 -2.17 -3.28
C THR A 100 6.59 -1.72 -1.90
N PHE A 101 7.74 -2.19 -1.44
CA PHE A 101 8.32 -1.73 -0.18
C PHE A 101 8.88 -0.31 -0.32
N ALA A 102 8.69 0.53 0.69
CA ALA A 102 9.08 1.95 0.64
C ALA A 102 10.59 2.17 0.43
N LYS A 103 11.45 1.26 0.92
CA LYS A 103 12.91 1.31 0.72
C LYS A 103 13.41 0.68 -0.58
N THR A 104 12.56 -0.03 -1.32
CA THR A 104 12.98 -0.68 -2.56
C THR A 104 13.21 0.36 -3.64
N ASP A 105 14.41 0.36 -4.23
CA ASP A 105 14.69 1.15 -5.44
C ASP A 105 14.10 0.44 -6.67
N PHE A 106 12.77 0.56 -6.78
CA PHE A 106 11.96 -0.23 -7.70
C PHE A 106 12.31 -0.01 -9.18
N CYS A 107 12.80 1.18 -9.51
CA CYS A 107 13.08 1.58 -10.89
C CYS A 107 14.48 1.17 -11.37
N GLN A 108 15.33 0.66 -10.48
CA GLN A 108 16.67 0.17 -10.81
C GLN A 108 16.71 -1.35 -10.89
N GLY A 109 17.72 -1.89 -11.57
CA GLY A 109 17.99 -3.34 -11.62
C GLY A 109 17.23 -4.12 -12.70
N TRP A 110 16.35 -3.48 -13.47
CA TRP A 110 15.68 -4.10 -14.61
C TRP A 110 16.68 -4.56 -15.68
N SER A 111 16.45 -5.74 -16.24
CA SER A 111 17.26 -6.37 -17.28
C SER A 111 17.46 -5.44 -18.48
N SER A 112 18.62 -5.52 -19.11
CA SER A 112 18.92 -4.77 -20.34
C SER A 112 18.00 -5.13 -21.51
N THR A 113 17.39 -6.32 -21.48
CA THR A 113 16.38 -6.81 -22.42
C THR A 113 15.03 -6.09 -22.28
N LEU A 114 14.85 -5.30 -21.22
CA LEU A 114 13.70 -4.43 -21.01
C LEU A 114 14.13 -2.97 -21.16
N GLU A 115 13.23 -2.16 -21.71
CA GLU A 115 13.28 -0.70 -21.70
C GLU A 115 12.30 -0.21 -20.63
N VAL A 116 12.81 0.43 -19.57
CA VAL A 116 11.97 1.13 -18.60
C VAL A 116 11.60 2.48 -19.21
N VAL A 117 10.37 2.59 -19.72
CA VAL A 117 9.88 3.79 -20.40
C VAL A 117 9.41 4.83 -19.37
N GLN A 118 8.69 4.38 -18.35
CA GLN A 118 8.26 5.20 -17.22
C GLN A 118 8.31 4.37 -15.95
N CYS A 119 8.86 4.93 -14.87
CA CYS A 119 8.86 4.31 -13.56
C CYS A 119 8.91 5.38 -12.47
N GLY A 120 8.14 5.18 -11.41
CA GLY A 120 8.20 6.06 -10.24
C GLY A 120 7.22 5.66 -9.15
N ALA A 121 7.34 6.35 -8.01
CA ALA A 121 6.31 6.34 -7.00
C ALA A 121 5.03 6.97 -7.58
N ASP A 122 3.89 6.35 -7.32
CA ASP A 122 2.58 6.85 -7.73
C ASP A 122 1.90 7.53 -6.53
N GLU A 123 1.40 8.75 -6.71
CA GLU A 123 0.69 9.48 -5.64
C GLU A 123 -0.75 8.97 -5.44
N GLY A 124 -1.20 8.00 -6.24
CA GLY A 124 -2.53 7.38 -6.16
C GLY A 124 -2.73 6.44 -4.97
N GLY A 125 -2.01 6.67 -3.86
CA GLY A 125 -2.11 5.92 -2.63
C GLY A 125 -2.94 6.65 -1.59
N ASP A 126 -4.02 6.03 -1.14
CA ASP A 126 -4.83 6.52 -0.02
C ASP A 126 -4.41 5.80 1.27
N VAL A 127 -4.22 6.53 2.36
CA VAL A 127 -3.95 5.92 3.66
C VAL A 127 -5.28 5.51 4.29
N SER A 128 -5.54 4.21 4.33
CA SER A 128 -6.69 3.64 5.03
C SER A 128 -6.36 3.39 6.49
N PHE A 129 -7.20 3.95 7.37
CA PHE A 129 -7.15 3.64 8.79
C PHE A 129 -7.95 2.35 9.02
N GLY A 130 -7.24 1.23 9.14
CA GLY A 130 -7.82 -0.05 9.54
C GLY A 130 -8.27 0.01 11.00
N GLY A 131 -9.44 0.59 11.24
CA GLY A 131 -9.96 0.78 12.59
C GLY A 131 -10.47 -0.53 13.19
N VAL A 132 -10.22 -0.77 14.47
CA VAL A 132 -11.22 -1.47 15.28
C VAL A 132 -12.43 -0.54 15.39
N GLY A 133 -13.41 -0.70 14.50
CA GLY A 133 -14.76 -0.14 14.67
C GLY A 133 -15.30 0.65 13.48
N ARG A 134 -16.36 0.11 12.87
CA ARG A 134 -17.26 0.77 11.91
C ARG A 134 -17.50 2.25 12.23
N LEU A 135 -16.97 3.18 11.43
CA LEU A 135 -17.44 4.56 11.36
C LEU A 135 -18.73 4.64 10.52
N GLY A 136 -19.80 4.06 11.06
CA GLY A 136 -21.17 4.43 10.73
C GLY A 136 -21.78 5.08 11.96
N ALA A 137 -21.98 6.40 11.92
CA ALA A 137 -22.81 7.18 12.85
C ALA A 137 -22.32 7.53 14.28
N MET A 138 -21.04 7.34 14.65
CA MET A 138 -20.54 7.72 16.00
C MET A 138 -19.61 8.95 16.07
N GLY A 139 -19.58 9.79 15.03
CA GLY A 139 -18.84 11.08 15.05
C GLY A 139 -19.35 12.11 16.07
N LEU A 140 -20.45 11.83 16.78
CA LEU A 140 -21.01 12.71 17.81
C LEU A 140 -20.69 12.27 19.24
N VAL A 141 -20.32 11.00 19.49
CA VAL A 141 -20.19 10.51 20.88
C VAL A 141 -18.84 10.90 21.51
N GLY A 142 -17.77 10.96 20.71
CA GLY A 142 -16.43 11.36 21.18
C GLY A 142 -16.33 12.82 21.62
N MET A 143 -17.11 13.72 21.02
CA MET A 143 -17.18 15.11 21.47
C MET A 143 -18.03 15.29 22.73
N ILE A 144 -19.02 14.41 22.97
CA ILE A 144 -19.88 14.49 24.16
C ILE A 144 -19.11 14.07 25.43
N THR A 145 -18.22 13.07 25.35
CA THR A 145 -17.46 12.61 26.52
C THR A 145 -16.40 13.62 26.95
N VAL A 146 -15.68 14.25 26.01
CA VAL A 146 -14.73 15.34 26.34
C VAL A 146 -15.47 16.57 26.88
N GLY A 147 -16.64 16.90 26.32
CA GLY A 147 -17.46 18.02 26.79
C GLY A 147 -18.07 17.85 28.19
N LEU A 148 -18.44 16.62 28.58
CA LEU A 148 -18.92 16.34 29.94
C LEU A 148 -17.79 16.37 30.98
N PHE A 149 -16.59 15.89 30.62
CA PHE A 149 -15.43 15.92 31.52
C PHE A 149 -14.95 17.35 31.82
N LEU A 150 -14.98 18.26 30.84
CA LEU A 150 -14.63 19.67 31.04
C LEU A 150 -15.65 20.46 31.88
N ARG A 151 -16.86 19.93 32.11
CA ARG A 151 -17.86 20.55 33.02
C ARG A 151 -17.83 20.01 34.44
N MET A 152 -17.03 18.98 34.73
CA MET A 152 -16.92 18.34 36.05
C MET A 152 -15.54 18.52 36.70
N ILE A 153 -14.66 19.30 36.09
CA ILE A 153 -13.46 19.90 36.71
C ILE A 153 -13.80 21.36 37.01
#